data_AF-A0A3D5AWI7-F1
#
_entry.id   AF-A0A3D5AWI7-F1
#
_cell.length_a   1.000
_cell.length_b   1.000
_cell.length_c   1.000
_cell.angle_alpha   90.00
_cell.angle_beta   90.00
_cell.angle_gamma   90.00
#
_symmetry.space_group_name_H-M   'P 1'
#
loop_
_entity.id
_entity.type
_entity.pdbx_description
1 polymer ?
#
loop_
_entity_poly.entity_id
_entity_poly.type
_entity_poly.pdbx_seq_one_letter_code
_entity_poly.pdbx_strand_id
1 'polypeptide(L)'
;MTSGNTRSFTLVALACLILLLPATVALGKDSTIDTDPLRPADTSSPRATLSTFLADSSLAIEDLRQNRANEKTYRAFLRASQTLDFSATPEGDSWFVRNRCIAQLQELLARIELP
;
A
#
# COMPACT_ATOMS: atom_id res chain seq x y z
N MET A 1 52.72 22.32 14.78
CA MET A 1 51.97 21.69 13.67
C MET A 1 51.10 20.60 14.26
N THR A 2 49.81 20.87 14.31
CA THR A 2 48.79 20.20 15.15
C THR A 2 48.35 18.87 14.55
N SER A 3 48.70 17.80 15.25
CA SER A 3 48.10 16.47 15.13
C SER A 3 46.75 16.45 15.83
N GLY A 4 45.78 15.74 15.24
CA GLY A 4 44.53 15.37 15.89
C GLY A 4 43.31 16.14 15.41
N ASN A 5 42.68 15.70 14.33
CA ASN A 5 41.25 15.98 14.08
C ASN A 5 40.57 15.02 13.11
N THR A 6 41.31 14.18 12.37
CA THR A 6 40.71 13.29 11.36
C THR A 6 40.01 12.05 11.93
N ARG A 7 40.26 11.69 13.20
CA ARG A 7 39.68 10.48 13.84
C ARG A 7 38.35 10.71 14.54
N SER A 8 38.01 11.95 14.91
CA SER A 8 36.70 12.25 15.53
C SER A 8 35.59 12.40 14.50
N PHE A 9 35.90 12.88 13.28
CA PHE A 9 34.90 13.05 12.24
C PHE A 9 34.33 11.73 11.70
N THR A 10 35.13 10.66 11.66
CA THR A 10 34.66 9.35 11.19
C THR A 10 33.75 8.64 12.20
N LEU A 11 33.93 8.87 13.50
CA LEU A 11 33.07 8.28 14.53
C LEU A 11 31.70 8.98 14.64
N VAL A 12 31.66 10.30 14.45
CA VAL A 12 30.38 11.05 14.45
C VAL A 12 29.54 10.73 13.22
N ALA A 13 30.17 10.54 12.05
CA ALA A 13 29.45 10.14 10.83
C ALA A 13 28.85 8.72 10.92
N LEU A 14 29.49 7.79 11.64
CA LEU A 14 28.98 6.43 11.82
C LEU A 14 27.83 6.37 12.84
N ALA A 15 27.86 7.22 13.87
CA ALA A 15 26.82 7.28 14.90
C ALA A 15 25.48 7.85 14.40
N CYS A 16 25.50 8.74 13.40
CA CYS A 16 24.27 9.25 12.79
C CYS A 16 23.59 8.26 11.82
N LEU A 17 24.31 7.25 11.33
CA LEU A 17 23.75 6.29 10.35
C LEU A 17 22.91 5.19 11.00
N ILE A 18 22.99 5.00 12.33
CA ILE A 18 22.32 3.89 13.04
C ILE A 18 20.98 4.33 13.68
N LEU A 19 20.68 5.64 13.74
CA LEU A 19 19.48 6.18 14.42
C LEU A 19 18.27 6.44 13.49
N LEU A 20 18.31 6.00 12.24
CA LEU A 20 17.22 6.13 11.26
C LEU A 20 16.63 4.78 10.85
N LEU A 21 16.63 3.77 11.74
CA LEU A 21 15.72 2.64 11.58
C LEU A 21 14.31 3.09 11.97
N PRO A 22 13.36 3.26 11.03
CA PRO A 22 11.97 3.25 11.43
C PRO A 22 11.71 1.88 12.06
N ALA A 23 11.20 1.88 13.29
CA ALA A 23 10.62 0.69 13.89
C ALA A 23 9.57 0.16 12.92
N THR A 24 9.87 -0.95 12.26
CA THR A 24 8.88 -1.69 11.50
C THR A 24 7.84 -2.17 12.50
N VAL A 25 6.76 -1.42 12.63
CA VAL A 25 5.50 -1.93 13.20
C VAL A 25 5.10 -3.10 12.32
N ALA A 26 5.44 -4.31 12.79
CA ALA A 26 4.89 -5.54 12.28
C ALA A 26 3.40 -5.52 12.62
N LEU A 27 2.59 -4.91 11.74
CA LEU A 27 1.17 -5.15 11.72
C LEU A 27 1.00 -6.57 11.18
N GLY A 28 1.06 -7.53 12.11
CA GLY A 28 0.66 -8.91 11.85
C GLY A 28 -0.81 -8.89 11.45
N LYS A 29 -1.08 -8.84 10.15
CA LYS A 29 -2.35 -9.28 9.60
C LYS A 29 -2.08 -10.63 9.00
N ASP A 30 -2.65 -11.64 9.63
CA ASP A 30 -2.71 -13.01 9.17
C ASP A 30 -3.21 -13.02 7.71
N SER A 31 -2.27 -12.95 6.78
CA SER A 31 -2.55 -13.02 5.35
C SER A 31 -2.79 -14.49 5.07
N THR A 32 -4.01 -14.92 5.38
CA THR A 32 -4.60 -16.11 4.77
C THR A 32 -4.33 -15.98 3.28
N ILE A 33 -3.40 -16.79 2.80
CA ILE A 33 -3.04 -16.87 1.39
C ILE A 33 -4.36 -17.15 0.66
N ASP A 34 -4.81 -16.22 -0.18
CA ASP A 34 -6.01 -16.42 -0.98
C ASP A 34 -5.75 -17.61 -1.91
N THR A 35 -6.29 -18.78 -1.56
CA THR A 35 -6.05 -20.06 -2.24
C THR A 35 -6.80 -20.18 -3.56
N ASP A 36 -7.72 -19.25 -3.84
CA ASP A 36 -8.51 -19.23 -5.08
C ASP A 36 -8.11 -18.04 -5.97
N PRO A 37 -7.28 -18.26 -7.00
CA PRO A 37 -6.78 -17.19 -7.86
C PRO A 37 -7.86 -16.50 -8.69
N LEU A 38 -9.07 -17.06 -8.76
CA LEU A 38 -10.20 -16.54 -9.55
C LEU A 38 -11.31 -15.95 -8.69
N ARG A 39 -11.14 -15.93 -7.37
CA ARG A 39 -12.17 -15.42 -6.47
C ARG A 39 -12.47 -13.94 -6.74
N PRO A 40 -13.73 -13.56 -6.97
CA PRO A 40 -14.12 -12.16 -7.14
C PRO A 40 -14.03 -11.39 -5.82
N ALA A 41 -14.10 -10.06 -5.89
CA ALA A 41 -14.22 -9.22 -4.71
C ALA A 41 -15.46 -9.61 -3.87
N ASP A 42 -15.33 -9.63 -2.54
CA ASP A 42 -16.47 -9.89 -1.66
C ASP A 42 -17.30 -8.62 -1.49
N THR A 43 -18.46 -8.60 -2.13
CA THR A 43 -19.44 -7.51 -2.07
C THR A 43 -20.73 -7.92 -1.33
N SER A 44 -20.66 -8.94 -0.47
CA SER A 44 -21.83 -9.49 0.24
C SER A 44 -22.46 -8.55 1.28
N SER A 45 -21.70 -7.55 1.75
CA SER A 45 -22.17 -6.50 2.67
C SER A 45 -21.33 -5.23 2.53
N PRO A 46 -21.78 -4.07 3.05
CA PRO A 46 -20.97 -2.84 3.04
C PRO A 46 -19.61 -3.02 3.71
N ARG A 47 -19.57 -3.73 4.85
CA ARG A 47 -18.31 -4.00 5.58
C ARG A 47 -17.40 -4.96 4.83
N ALA A 48 -17.95 -5.99 4.20
CA ALA A 48 -17.19 -6.91 3.35
C ALA A 48 -16.59 -6.20 2.12
N THR A 49 -17.39 -5.35 1.48
CA THR A 49 -16.97 -4.53 0.33
C THR A 49 -15.79 -3.62 0.71
N LEU A 50 -15.93 -2.88 1.81
CA LEU A 50 -14.88 -1.98 2.30
C LEU A 50 -13.61 -2.74 2.72
N SER A 51 -13.76 -3.86 3.43
CA SER A 51 -12.63 -4.70 3.84
C SER A 51 -11.85 -5.22 2.63
N THR A 52 -12.57 -5.68 1.60
CA THR A 52 -11.98 -6.12 0.33
C THR A 52 -11.25 -4.99 -0.36
N PHE A 53 -11.88 -3.81 -0.51
CA PHE A 53 -11.25 -2.64 -1.10
C PHE A 53 -9.94 -2.29 -0.40
N LEU A 54 -9.94 -2.20 0.94
CA LEU A 54 -8.77 -1.81 1.72
C LEU A 54 -7.64 -2.83 1.60
N ALA A 55 -7.95 -4.12 1.69
CA ALA A 55 -6.94 -5.18 1.60
C ALA A 55 -6.28 -5.19 0.21
N ASP A 56 -7.09 -5.20 -0.84
CA ASP A 56 -6.62 -5.38 -2.20
C ASP A 56 -5.93 -4.12 -2.76
N SER A 57 -6.47 -2.92 -2.46
CA SER A 57 -5.83 -1.66 -2.87
C SER A 57 -4.51 -1.43 -2.12
N SER A 58 -4.43 -1.74 -0.82
CA SER A 58 -3.19 -1.60 -0.05
C SER A 58 -2.10 -2.52 -0.57
N LEU A 59 -2.44 -3.79 -0.88
CA LEU A 59 -1.51 -4.73 -1.49
C LEU A 59 -1.02 -4.21 -2.84
N ALA A 60 -1.95 -3.80 -3.71
CA ALA A 60 -1.61 -3.35 -5.05
C ALA A 60 -0.68 -2.12 -5.01
N ILE A 61 -1.02 -1.13 -4.19
CA ILE A 61 -0.24 0.12 -4.07
C ILE A 61 1.14 -0.15 -3.45
N GLU A 62 1.23 -1.01 -2.43
CA GLU A 62 2.52 -1.33 -1.81
C GLU A 62 3.43 -2.09 -2.76
N ASP A 63 2.92 -3.10 -3.47
CA ASP A 63 3.73 -3.83 -4.45
C ASP A 63 4.17 -2.94 -5.61
N LEU A 64 3.32 -2.03 -6.08
CA LEU A 64 3.71 -1.02 -7.09
C LEU A 64 4.79 -0.08 -6.56
N ARG A 65 4.64 0.43 -5.33
CA ARG A 65 5.60 1.34 -4.67
C ARG A 65 6.98 0.70 -4.53
N GLN A 66 7.04 -0.58 -4.22
CA GLN A 66 8.28 -1.33 -4.06
C GLN A 66 8.83 -1.90 -5.38
N ASN A 67 8.20 -1.62 -6.52
CA ASN A 67 8.54 -2.19 -7.82
C ASN A 67 8.53 -3.74 -7.81
N ARG A 68 7.57 -4.34 -7.09
CA ARG A 68 7.34 -5.78 -6.93
C ARG A 68 6.07 -6.27 -7.63
N ALA A 69 5.51 -5.46 -8.53
CA ALA A 69 4.26 -5.75 -9.22
C ALA A 69 4.34 -7.07 -10.00
N ASN A 70 3.35 -7.93 -9.78
CA ASN A 70 3.23 -9.23 -10.44
C ASN A 70 1.74 -9.54 -10.67
N GLU A 71 1.44 -10.76 -11.13
CA GLU A 71 0.06 -11.20 -11.39
C GLU A 71 -0.87 -11.01 -10.17
N LYS A 72 -0.41 -11.31 -8.95
CA LYS A 72 -1.18 -11.10 -7.73
C LYS A 72 -1.49 -9.62 -7.50
N THR A 73 -0.52 -8.74 -7.74
CA THR A 73 -0.69 -7.29 -7.66
C THR A 73 -1.79 -6.82 -8.63
N TYR A 74 -1.77 -7.33 -9.86
CA TYR A 74 -2.79 -6.99 -10.85
C TYR A 74 -4.18 -7.51 -10.46
N ARG A 75 -4.27 -8.73 -9.92
CA ARG A 75 -5.54 -9.30 -9.42
C ARG A 75 -6.11 -8.51 -8.25
N ALA A 76 -5.26 -8.11 -7.30
CA ALA A 76 -5.68 -7.26 -6.19
C ALA A 76 -6.20 -5.91 -6.72
N PHE A 77 -5.49 -5.28 -7.67
CA PHE A 77 -5.99 -4.06 -8.29
C PHE A 77 -7.38 -4.25 -8.95
N LEU A 78 -7.56 -5.34 -9.72
CA LEU A 78 -8.85 -5.64 -10.35
C LEU A 78 -9.96 -5.82 -9.32
N ARG A 79 -9.71 -6.57 -8.25
CA ARG A 79 -10.69 -6.81 -7.18
C ARG A 79 -11.02 -5.53 -6.42
N ALA A 80 -10.04 -4.69 -6.13
CA ALA A 80 -10.30 -3.36 -5.57
C ALA A 80 -11.20 -2.54 -6.52
N SER A 81 -10.95 -2.58 -7.83
CA SER A 81 -11.79 -1.86 -8.80
C SER A 81 -13.23 -2.38 -8.87
N GLN A 82 -13.47 -3.68 -8.61
CA GLN A 82 -14.79 -4.29 -8.59
C GLN A 82 -15.65 -3.85 -7.39
N THR A 83 -15.03 -3.27 -6.35
CA THR A 83 -15.76 -2.74 -5.18
C THR A 83 -16.27 -1.31 -5.37
N LEU A 84 -15.96 -0.68 -6.51
CA LEU A 84 -16.34 0.70 -6.81
C LEU A 84 -17.22 0.76 -8.06
N ASP A 85 -18.24 1.62 -8.01
CA ASP A 85 -19.02 1.97 -9.20
C ASP A 85 -18.44 3.23 -9.85
N PHE A 86 -18.13 3.14 -11.14
CA PHE A 86 -17.59 4.23 -11.95
C PHE A 86 -18.60 4.79 -12.96
N SER A 87 -19.84 4.28 -12.97
CA SER A 87 -20.88 4.66 -13.94
C SER A 87 -21.22 6.16 -13.93
N ALA A 88 -21.08 6.80 -12.77
CA ALA A 88 -21.31 8.24 -12.57
C ALA A 88 -20.02 9.08 -12.64
N THR A 89 -18.85 8.47 -12.83
CA THR A 89 -17.56 9.17 -12.87
C THR A 89 -17.27 9.61 -14.31
N PRO A 90 -17.01 10.91 -14.57
CA PRO A 90 -16.55 11.35 -15.88
C PRO A 90 -15.30 10.58 -16.30
N GLU A 91 -15.30 10.07 -17.53
CA GLU A 91 -14.23 9.19 -18.03
C GLU A 91 -14.01 7.95 -17.15
N GLY A 92 -15.07 7.45 -16.51
CA GLY A 92 -15.03 6.32 -15.59
C GLY A 92 -14.45 5.04 -16.19
N ASP A 93 -14.45 4.88 -17.52
CA ASP A 93 -13.83 3.74 -18.22
C ASP A 93 -12.33 3.89 -18.46
N SER A 94 -11.78 5.10 -18.26
CA SER A 94 -10.34 5.34 -18.39
C SER A 94 -9.57 4.61 -17.30
N TRP A 95 -8.59 3.80 -17.72
CA TRP A 95 -7.64 3.16 -16.82
C TRP A 95 -7.02 4.17 -15.85
N PHE A 96 -6.60 5.32 -16.36
CA PHE A 96 -5.98 6.37 -15.56
C PHE A 96 -6.93 6.92 -14.49
N VAL A 97 -8.20 7.19 -14.85
CA VAL A 97 -9.21 7.71 -13.92
C VAL A 97 -9.52 6.70 -12.82
N ARG A 98 -9.74 5.43 -13.18
CA ARG A 98 -10.01 4.35 -12.20
C ARG A 98 -8.85 4.20 -11.21
N ASN A 99 -7.61 4.16 -11.70
CA ASN A 99 -6.41 4.05 -10.87
C ASN A 99 -6.27 5.24 -9.92
N ARG A 100 -6.48 6.46 -10.44
CA ARG A 100 -6.42 7.68 -9.64
C ARG A 100 -7.46 7.67 -8.52
N CYS A 101 -8.71 7.32 -8.82
CA CYS A 101 -9.79 7.26 -7.84
C CYS A 101 -9.49 6.22 -6.74
N ILE A 102 -9.01 5.03 -7.10
CA ILE A 102 -8.63 4.00 -6.13
C ILE A 102 -7.51 4.49 -5.21
N ALA A 103 -6.45 5.08 -5.78
CA ALA A 103 -5.33 5.61 -4.99
C ALA A 103 -5.76 6.73 -4.04
N GLN A 104 -6.59 7.67 -4.53
CA GLN A 104 -7.09 8.77 -3.71
C GLN A 104 -8.00 8.29 -2.58
N LEU A 105 -8.92 7.35 -2.86
CA LEU A 105 -9.81 6.81 -1.85
C LEU A 105 -9.03 6.01 -0.80
N GLN A 106 -8.06 5.20 -1.23
CA GLN A 106 -7.19 4.47 -0.30
C GLN A 106 -6.43 5.43 0.60
N GLU A 107 -5.86 6.51 0.06
CA GLU A 107 -5.14 7.52 0.85
C GLU A 107 -6.05 8.22 1.87
N LEU A 108 -7.28 8.55 1.50
CA LEU A 108 -8.26 9.14 2.42
C LEU A 108 -8.63 8.17 3.55
N LEU A 109 -8.92 6.92 3.19
CA LEU A 109 -9.32 5.89 4.16
C LEU A 109 -8.16 5.46 5.07
N ALA A 110 -6.92 5.50 4.59
CA ALA A 110 -5.74 5.19 5.39
C ALA A 110 -5.46 6.23 6.49
N ARG A 111 -6.06 7.42 6.40
CA ARG A 111 -5.88 8.54 7.35
C ARG A 111 -6.97 8.62 8.41
N ILE A 112 -7.99 7.76 8.35
CA ILE A 112 -9.10 7.77 9.30
C ILE A 112 -9.14 6.48 10.12
N GLU A 113 -9.57 6.60 11.38
CA GLU A 113 -9.93 5.43 12.18
C GLU A 113 -11.33 4.97 11.78
N LEU A 114 -11.44 3.73 11.30
CA LEU A 114 -12.72 3.11 11.00
C LEU A 114 -13.30 2.49 12.27
N PRO A 115 -14.62 2.65 12.52
CA PRO A 115 -15.30 2.12 13.70
C PRO A 115 -15.49 0.60 13.68
#